data_AF-V4JJ34-F1
#
_entry.id   AF-V4JJ34-F1
#
_cell.length_a   1.000
_cell.length_b   1.000
_cell.length_c   1.000
_cell.angle_alpha   90.00
_cell.angle_beta   90.00
_cell.angle_gamma   90.00
#
_symmetry.space_group_name_H-M   'P 1'
#
loop_
_entity.id
_entity.type
_entity.pdbx_description
1 polymer ?
#
loop_
_entity_poly.entity_id
_entity_poly.type
_entity_poly.pdbx_seq_one_letter_code
_entity_poly.pdbx_strand_id
1 'polypeptide(L)'
;MRLGYLLIETNPALPGFIRVRGVGSKPNQFPDYLKYVARFTDLDAALMHFHKDLSRRLVDLDRGLYQISEEYAAAVAEAIELPHRRLFIDPELAQNHIFLDTIERLHRSHQRSARIFDLIGVLALLMLLVTAFLGL
;
A
#
# COMPACT_ATOMS: atom_id res chain seq x y z
N MET A 1 -2.18 -13.23 8.53
CA MET A 1 -0.73 -13.52 8.47
C MET A 1 -0.46 -14.66 7.49
N ARG A 2 -0.66 -14.38 6.21
CA ARG A 2 -0.34 -15.32 5.13
C ARG A 2 0.74 -14.70 4.26
N LEU A 3 1.84 -15.41 4.07
CA LEU A 3 2.87 -14.96 3.14
C LEU A 3 2.35 -15.07 1.71
N GLY A 4 2.64 -14.06 0.89
CA GLY A 4 2.21 -14.07 -0.50
C GLY A 4 2.69 -12.89 -1.30
N TYR A 5 2.16 -12.77 -2.51
CA TYR A 5 2.54 -11.78 -3.49
C TYR A 5 1.34 -10.92 -3.84
N LEU A 6 1.55 -9.60 -3.85
CA LEU A 6 0.60 -8.63 -4.35
C LEU A 6 1.01 -8.31 -5.79
N LEU A 7 0.05 -8.46 -6.71
CA LEU A 7 0.20 -8.19 -8.13
C LEU A 7 -0.70 -7.03 -8.51
N ILE A 8 -0.18 -6.13 -9.33
CA ILE A 8 -0.96 -5.08 -9.98
C ILE A 8 -0.91 -5.32 -11.48
N GLU A 9 -2.07 -5.53 -12.06
CA GLU A 9 -2.29 -5.79 -13.47
C GLU A 9 -3.08 -4.63 -14.08
N THR A 10 -2.75 -4.24 -15.31
CA THR A 10 -3.56 -3.32 -16.11
C THR A 10 -4.18 -4.06 -17.27
N ASN A 11 -5.20 -3.48 -17.89
CA ASN A 11 -5.72 -3.98 -19.14
C ASN A 11 -5.53 -2.90 -20.21
N PRO A 12 -4.78 -3.18 -21.30
CA PRO A 12 -4.62 -2.21 -22.39
C PRO A 12 -5.96 -1.76 -22.99
N ALA A 13 -6.99 -2.60 -22.93
CA ALA A 13 -8.34 -2.28 -23.40
C ALA A 13 -9.12 -1.34 -22.45
N LEU A 14 -8.68 -1.16 -21.21
CA LEU A 14 -9.33 -0.33 -20.19
C LEU A 14 -8.28 0.54 -19.47
N PRO A 15 -7.78 1.60 -20.15
CA PRO A 15 -6.82 2.51 -19.53
C PRO A 15 -7.42 3.20 -18.30
N GLY A 16 -6.60 3.38 -17.26
CA GLY A 16 -7.03 3.98 -15.99
C GLY A 16 -7.75 3.02 -15.04
N PHE A 17 -7.79 1.72 -15.37
CA PHE A 17 -8.22 0.68 -14.45
C PHE A 17 -7.06 -0.26 -14.13
N ILE A 18 -6.92 -0.56 -12.85
CA ILE A 18 -5.96 -1.55 -12.35
C ILE A 18 -6.70 -2.64 -11.62
N ARG A 19 -6.19 -3.86 -11.76
CA ARG A 19 -6.62 -5.02 -11.02
C ARG A 19 -5.55 -5.41 -10.02
N VAL A 20 -5.94 -5.53 -8.76
CA VAL A 20 -5.05 -5.98 -7.69
C VAL A 20 -5.42 -7.38 -7.29
N ARG A 21 -4.39 -8.24 -7.15
CA ARG A 21 -4.57 -9.63 -6.75
C ARG A 21 -3.52 -10.06 -5.74
N GLY A 22 -3.96 -10.77 -4.72
CA GLY A 22 -3.08 -11.53 -3.84
C GLY A 22 -2.97 -12.97 -4.31
N VAL A 23 -1.75 -13.50 -4.42
CA VAL A 23 -1.48 -14.91 -4.74
C VAL A 23 -0.49 -15.51 -3.74
N GLY A 24 -0.62 -16.80 -3.46
CA GLY A 24 0.28 -17.51 -2.54
C GLY A 24 1.63 -17.89 -3.16
N SER A 25 1.72 -17.98 -4.48
CA SER A 25 2.90 -18.44 -5.21
C SER A 25 3.47 -17.35 -6.12
N LYS A 26 4.80 -17.35 -6.27
CA LYS A 26 5.47 -16.38 -7.16
C LYS A 26 4.95 -16.58 -8.60
N PRO A 27 4.61 -15.51 -9.34
CA PRO A 27 4.32 -15.63 -10.75
C PRO A 27 5.57 -16.09 -11.51
N ASN A 28 5.39 -17.05 -12.43
CA ASN A 28 6.48 -17.59 -13.24
C ASN A 28 6.80 -16.71 -14.46
N GLN A 29 5.86 -15.86 -14.86
CA GLN A 29 5.97 -14.98 -16.02
C GLN A 29 5.54 -13.56 -15.62
N PHE A 30 6.16 -12.57 -16.25
CA PHE A 30 5.85 -11.16 -16.09
C PHE A 30 5.37 -10.61 -17.44
N PRO A 31 4.11 -10.82 -17.81
CA PRO A 31 3.56 -10.33 -19.07
C PRO A 31 3.39 -8.80 -19.03
N ASP A 32 3.26 -8.16 -20.20
CA ASP A 32 3.23 -6.70 -20.33
C ASP A 32 2.09 -6.00 -19.58
N TYR A 33 1.02 -6.74 -19.29
CA TYR A 33 -0.11 -6.27 -18.49
C TYR A 33 0.19 -6.28 -16.98
N LEU A 34 1.22 -6.97 -16.54
CA LEU A 34 1.64 -7.01 -15.14
C LEU A 34 2.59 -5.84 -14.90
N LYS A 35 2.20 -4.92 -14.02
CA LYS A 35 2.92 -3.66 -13.80
C LYS A 35 3.80 -3.68 -12.56
N TYR A 36 3.41 -4.45 -11.55
CA TYR A 36 4.12 -4.50 -10.28
C TYR A 36 3.89 -5.83 -9.55
N VAL A 37 4.95 -6.33 -8.90
CA VAL A 37 4.90 -7.47 -7.99
C VAL A 37 5.78 -7.22 -6.78
N ALA A 38 5.19 -7.38 -5.60
CA ALA A 38 5.93 -7.44 -4.35
C ALA A 38 5.52 -8.62 -3.49
N ARG A 39 6.50 -9.17 -2.76
CA ARG A 39 6.30 -10.19 -1.76
C ARG A 39 6.09 -9.54 -0.40
N PHE A 40 5.01 -9.89 0.28
CA PHE A 40 4.70 -9.44 1.62
C PHE A 40 4.77 -10.61 2.61
N THR A 41 5.24 -10.32 3.82
CA THR A 41 5.24 -11.29 4.92
C THR A 41 3.81 -11.55 5.43
N ASP A 42 2.96 -10.52 5.37
CA ASP A 42 1.52 -10.62 5.59
C ASP A 42 0.75 -10.00 4.42
N LEU A 43 0.37 -10.85 3.46
CA LEU A 43 -0.38 -10.47 2.27
C LEU A 43 -1.77 -9.94 2.61
N ASP A 44 -2.43 -10.51 3.62
CA ASP A 44 -3.80 -10.11 3.96
C ASP A 44 -3.81 -8.69 4.54
N ALA A 45 -2.82 -8.39 5.40
CA ALA A 45 -2.60 -7.02 5.87
C ALA A 45 -2.23 -6.08 4.71
N ALA A 46 -1.36 -6.51 3.79
CA ALA A 46 -0.98 -5.69 2.64
C ALA A 46 -2.19 -5.34 1.75
N LEU A 47 -3.05 -6.32 1.43
CA LEU A 47 -4.29 -6.08 0.67
C LEU A 47 -5.25 -5.16 1.42
N MET A 48 -5.35 -5.31 2.75
CA MET A 48 -6.17 -4.44 3.58
C MET A 48 -5.65 -2.99 3.57
N HIS A 49 -4.34 -2.77 3.74
CA HIS A 49 -3.73 -1.44 3.68
C HIS A 49 -3.92 -0.81 2.30
N PHE A 50 -3.65 -1.58 1.24
CA PHE A 50 -3.87 -1.16 -0.14
C PHE A 50 -5.33 -0.75 -0.37
N HIS A 51 -6.27 -1.59 0.07
CA HIS A 51 -7.69 -1.30 -0.06
C HIS A 51 -8.12 -0.08 0.76
N LYS A 52 -7.60 0.10 1.98
CA LYS A 52 -7.89 1.25 2.83
C LYS A 52 -7.52 2.56 2.12
N ASP A 53 -6.31 2.61 1.55
CA ASP A 53 -5.78 3.79 0.86
C ASP A 53 -6.53 4.09 -0.44
N LEU A 54 -7.06 3.06 -1.11
CA LEU A 54 -7.74 3.17 -2.41
C LEU A 54 -9.24 2.91 -2.37
N SER A 55 -9.84 2.85 -1.19
CA SER A 55 -11.25 2.51 -0.98
C SER A 55 -12.21 3.39 -1.79
N ARG A 56 -11.90 4.68 -1.89
CA ARG A 56 -12.70 5.67 -2.66
C ARG A 56 -12.62 5.50 -4.18
N ARG A 57 -11.72 4.66 -4.67
CA ARG A 57 -11.48 4.40 -6.10
C ARG A 57 -11.78 2.95 -6.47
N LEU A 58 -12.36 2.18 -5.54
CA LEU A 58 -12.79 0.82 -5.79
C LEU A 58 -14.00 0.84 -6.74
N VAL A 59 -13.92 0.03 -7.79
CA VAL A 59 -14.99 -0.15 -8.77
C VAL A 59 -15.69 -1.50 -8.56
N ASP A 60 -14.92 -2.55 -8.32
CA ASP A 60 -15.41 -3.91 -8.10
C ASP A 60 -14.53 -4.62 -7.07
N LEU A 61 -15.10 -4.92 -5.91
CA LEU A 61 -14.40 -5.58 -4.81
C LEU A 61 -14.04 -7.03 -5.15
N ASP A 62 -14.97 -7.78 -5.74
CA ASP A 62 -14.80 -9.21 -6.03
C ASP A 62 -13.70 -9.44 -7.06
N ARG A 63 -13.54 -8.50 -7.99
CA ARG A 63 -12.48 -8.53 -9.01
C ARG A 63 -11.19 -7.85 -8.58
N GLY A 64 -11.21 -7.09 -7.49
CA GLY A 64 -10.10 -6.23 -7.06
C GLY A 64 -9.81 -5.11 -8.06
N LEU A 65 -10.86 -4.55 -8.69
CA LEU A 65 -10.74 -3.54 -9.73
C LEU A 65 -10.85 -2.14 -9.13
N TYR A 66 -9.89 -1.28 -9.47
CA TYR A 66 -9.83 0.10 -9.03
C TYR A 66 -9.68 1.03 -10.25
N GLN A 67 -10.31 2.20 -10.18
CA GLN A 67 -10.17 3.25 -11.20
C GLN A 67 -9.06 4.22 -10.78
N ILE A 68 -7.85 3.90 -11.21
CA ILE A 68 -6.66 4.67 -10.89
C ILE A 68 -5.53 4.38 -11.88
N SER A 69 -4.59 5.32 -11.98
CA SER A 69 -3.38 5.13 -12.79
C SER A 69 -2.45 4.09 -12.16
N GLU A 70 -1.70 3.40 -13.02
CA GLU A 70 -0.77 2.34 -12.64
C GLU A 70 0.39 2.84 -11.77
N GLU A 71 0.85 4.07 -11.99
CA GLU A 71 1.90 4.70 -11.20
C GLU A 71 1.46 4.89 -9.76
N TYR A 72 0.25 5.41 -9.55
CA TYR A 72 -0.25 5.64 -8.21
C TYR A 72 -0.54 4.31 -7.49
N ALA A 73 -1.11 3.33 -8.20
CA ALA A 73 -1.35 2.01 -7.61
C ALA A 73 -0.04 1.35 -7.17
N ALA A 74 0.99 1.36 -8.02
CA ALA A 74 2.30 0.83 -7.67
C ALA A 74 2.92 1.60 -6.49
N ALA A 75 2.78 2.94 -6.46
CA ALA A 75 3.30 3.77 -5.38
C ALA A 75 2.60 3.48 -4.04
N VAL A 76 1.27 3.25 -4.05
CA VAL A 76 0.53 2.82 -2.86
C VAL A 76 1.06 1.49 -2.35
N ALA A 77 1.26 0.50 -3.23
CA ALA A 77 1.77 -0.81 -2.83
C ALA A 77 3.18 -0.73 -2.22
N GLU A 78 4.07 0.10 -2.78
CA GLU A 78 5.42 0.32 -2.26
C GLU A 78 5.43 1.12 -0.94
N ALA A 79 4.46 2.03 -0.76
CA ALA A 79 4.35 2.87 0.44
C ALA A 79 3.72 2.13 1.64
N ILE A 80 3.27 0.88 1.48
CA ILE A 80 2.76 0.06 2.58
C ILE A 80 3.90 -0.17 3.60
N GLU A 81 3.68 0.28 4.83
CA GLU A 81 4.62 0.15 5.96
C GLU A 81 4.67 -1.28 6.54
N LEU A 82 4.69 -2.28 5.67
CA LEU A 82 4.87 -3.69 6.04
C LEU A 82 6.18 -4.20 5.43
N PRO A 83 6.89 -5.13 6.10
CA PRO A 83 8.08 -5.76 5.53
C PRO A 83 7.74 -6.46 4.22
N HIS A 84 8.26 -5.90 3.12
CA HIS A 84 8.02 -6.39 1.78
C HIS A 84 9.29 -6.34 0.93
N ARG A 85 9.28 -7.12 -0.15
CA ARG A 85 10.36 -7.15 -1.14
C ARG A 85 9.77 -7.02 -2.53
N ARG A 86 10.08 -5.92 -3.21
CA ARG A 86 9.78 -5.73 -4.64
C ARG A 86 10.49 -6.80 -5.46
N LEU A 87 9.73 -7.52 -6.28
CA LEU A 87 10.25 -8.57 -7.17
C LEU A 87 10.24 -8.15 -8.62
N PHE A 88 9.23 -7.38 -9.01
CA PHE A 88 9.10 -6.90 -10.37
C PHE A 88 8.43 -5.54 -10.36
N ILE A 89 8.90 -4.68 -11.25
CA ILE A 89 8.27 -3.43 -11.63
C ILE A 89 8.49 -3.29 -13.13
N ASP A 90 7.45 -2.85 -13.84
CA ASP A 90 7.57 -2.52 -15.25
C ASP A 90 8.69 -1.46 -15.45
N PRO A 91 9.65 -1.68 -16.35
CA PRO A 91 10.72 -0.72 -16.64
C PRO A 91 10.24 0.69 -16.99
N GLU A 92 9.06 0.85 -17.60
CA GLU A 92 8.49 2.16 -17.92
C GLU A 92 8.04 2.88 -16.64
N LEU A 93 7.39 2.16 -15.73
CA LEU A 93 7.01 2.65 -14.40
C LEU A 93 8.22 2.97 -13.53
N ALA A 94 9.27 2.14 -13.58
CA ALA A 94 10.48 2.33 -12.79
C ALA A 94 11.23 3.62 -13.15
N GLN A 95 11.10 4.10 -14.39
CA GLN A 95 11.72 5.34 -14.87
C GLN A 95 10.78 6.56 -14.73
N ASN A 96 9.54 6.33 -14.34
CA ASN A 96 8.54 7.40 -14.23
C ASN A 96 8.79 8.24 -12.96
N HIS A 97 9.03 9.53 -13.15
CA HIS A 97 9.29 10.47 -12.05
C HIS A 97 8.05 10.67 -11.16
N ILE A 98 6.84 10.57 -11.73
CA ILE A 98 5.58 10.69 -10.98
C ILE A 98 5.46 9.57 -9.96
N PHE A 99 5.90 8.36 -10.31
CA PHE A 99 5.89 7.20 -9.41
C PHE A 99 6.81 7.43 -8.20
N LEU A 100 8.06 7.84 -8.45
CA LEU A 100 9.06 8.10 -7.40
C LEU A 100 8.61 9.21 -6.42
N ASP A 101 8.13 10.33 -6.97
CA ASP A 101 7.61 11.45 -6.16
C ASP A 101 6.39 11.03 -5.33
N THR A 102 5.52 10.19 -5.90
CA THR A 102 4.31 9.73 -5.22
C THR A 102 4.65 8.80 -4.05
N ILE A 103 5.61 7.89 -4.22
CA ILE A 103 6.10 7.04 -3.11
C ILE A 103 6.58 7.91 -1.95
N GLU A 104 7.43 8.90 -2.23
CA GLU A 104 8.00 9.73 -1.17
C GLU A 104 6.91 10.54 -0.45
N ARG A 105 5.93 11.08 -1.19
CA ARG A 105 4.79 11.80 -0.61
C ARG A 105 3.94 10.90 0.28
N LEU A 106 3.62 9.68 -0.16
CA LEU A 106 2.83 8.74 0.65
C LEU A 106 3.60 8.34 1.91
N HIS A 107 4.89 8.05 1.78
CA HIS A 107 5.73 7.67 2.92
C HIS A 107 5.81 8.78 3.97
N ARG A 108 5.97 10.04 3.56
CA ARG A 108 5.93 11.20 4.47
C ARG A 108 4.56 11.38 5.14
N SER A 109 3.47 11.10 4.42
CA SER A 109 2.11 11.20 4.95
C SER A 109 1.85 10.17 6.06
N HIS A 110 2.26 8.92 5.83
CA HIS A 110 2.14 7.85 6.82
C HIS A 110 2.99 8.14 8.07
N GLN A 111 4.24 8.59 7.89
CA GLN A 111 5.10 9.02 9.00
C GLN A 111 4.53 10.19 9.82
N ARG A 112 3.87 11.16 9.17
CA ARG A 112 3.23 12.27 9.90
C ARG A 112 2.06 11.79 10.75
N SER A 113 1.25 10.88 10.20
CA SER A 113 0.13 10.31 10.94
C SER A 113 0.62 9.53 12.16
N ALA A 114 1.65 8.70 11.99
CA ALA A 114 2.27 7.97 13.09
C ALA A 114 2.75 8.90 14.21
N ARG A 115 3.47 9.98 13.89
CA ARG A 115 3.95 10.95 14.88
C ARG A 115 2.83 11.66 15.65
N ILE A 116 1.71 11.95 15.00
CA ILE A 116 0.55 12.56 15.67
C ILE A 116 -0.04 11.58 16.69
N PHE A 117 -0.19 10.30 16.31
CA PHE A 117 -0.67 9.27 17.22
C PHE A 117 0.29 9.03 18.38
N ASP A 118 1.60 9.01 18.14
CA ASP A 118 2.61 8.89 19.21
C ASP A 118 2.52 10.07 20.19
N LEU A 119 2.37 11.30 19.69
CA LEU A 119 2.23 12.49 20.54
C LEU A 119 0.97 12.41 21.41
N ILE A 120 -0.16 12.00 20.82
CA ILE A 120 -1.42 11.80 21.55
C ILE A 120 -1.25 10.70 22.61
N GLY A 121 -0.57 9.60 22.28
CA GLY A 121 -0.28 8.51 23.21
C GLY A 121 0.57 8.95 24.40
N VAL A 122 1.63 9.73 24.15
CA VAL A 122 2.47 10.31 25.21
C VAL A 122 1.69 11.29 26.06
N LEU A 123 0.86 12.16 25.46
CA LEU A 123 -0.01 13.08 26.20
C LEU A 123 -1.01 12.33 27.09
N ALA A 124 -1.65 11.29 26.57
CA ALA A 124 -2.57 10.46 27.34
C ALA A 124 -1.87 9.73 28.49
N LEU A 125 -0.65 9.21 28.27
CA LEU A 125 0.16 8.57 29.30
C LEU A 125 0.58 9.57 30.39
N LEU A 126 1.01 10.77 30.00
CA LEU A 126 1.34 11.85 30.94
C LEU A 126 0.10 12.28 31.73
N MET A 127 -1.05 12.41 31.08
CA MET A 127 -2.29 12.76 31.75
C MET A 127 -2.70 11.68 32.75
N LEU A 128 -2.59 10.40 32.38
CA LEU A 128 -2.84 9.26 33.26
C LEU A 128 -1.91 9.28 34.49
N LEU A 129 -0.63 9.54 34.29
CA LEU A 129 0.34 9.65 35.38
C LEU A 129 0.00 10.83 36.29
N VAL A 130 -0.34 11.98 35.72
CA VAL A 130 -0.74 13.17 36.48
C VAL A 130 -2.00 12.89 37.29
N THR A 131 -3.04 12.28 36.71
CA THR A 131 -4.26 11.91 37.45
C THR A 131 -3.98 10.88 38.54
N ALA A 132 -3.15 9.87 38.26
CA ALA A 132 -2.78 8.84 39.23
C ALA A 132 -1.96 9.40 40.41
N PHE A 133 -1.05 10.35 40.15
CA PHE A 133 -0.27 11.01 41.20
C PHE A 133 -1.06 12.07 41.97
N LEU A 134 -2.03 12.73 41.33
CA LEU A 134 -2.94 13.69 41.99
C LEU A 134 -4.07 12.99 42.77
N GLY A 135 -4.17 11.66 42.70
CA GLY A 135 -5.12 10.87 43.50
C GLY A 135 -6.59 11.12 43.15
N LEU A 136 -6.87 11.43 41.88
CA LEU A 136 -8.22 11.64 41.34
C LEU A 136 -8.81 10.31 40.84
#